data_AF-A0A1I2I090-F1
#
_entry.id   AF-A0A1I2I090-F1
#
_cell.length_a   1.000
_cell.length_b   1.000
_cell.length_c   1.000
_cell.angle_alpha   90.00
_cell.angle_beta   90.00
_cell.angle_gamma   90.00
#
_symmetry.space_group_name_H-M   'P 1'
#
loop_
_entity.id
_entity.type
_entity.pdbx_description
1 polymer ?
#
loop_
_entity_poly.entity_id
_entity_poly.type
_entity_poly.pdbx_seq_one_letter_code
_entity_poly.pdbx_strand_id
1 'polypeptide(L)' 'MAHDHHKEAAYHFRKAAEYHESAQRLHEAGEHEKEAHEAYVAYGHHNLADQHATAAAEHHAQKHDAGHTDPLPR' A
#
# COMPACT_ATOMS: atom_id res chain seq x y z
N MET A 1 -6.81 -7.96 -17.25
CA MET A 1 -6.15 -8.81 -16.25
C MET A 1 -6.45 -8.18 -14.90
N ALA A 2 -7.01 -8.90 -13.93
CA ALA A 2 -7.19 -8.34 -12.58
C ALA A 2 -5.80 -8.15 -11.99
N HIS A 3 -5.36 -6.90 -11.85
CA HIS A 3 -4.09 -6.60 -11.22
C HIS A 3 -4.15 -7.12 -9.78
N ASP A 4 -3.11 -7.82 -9.34
CA ASP A 4 -3.08 -8.51 -8.05
C ASP A 4 -2.81 -7.47 -6.95
N HIS A 5 -3.80 -6.60 -6.70
CA HIS A 5 -3.66 -5.38 -5.91
C HIS A 5 -3.14 -5.65 -4.49
N HIS A 6 -3.47 -6.80 -3.90
CA HIS A 6 -2.88 -7.22 -2.62
C HIS A 6 -1.37 -7.45 -2.70
N LYS A 7 -0.88 -8.03 -3.79
CA LYS A 7 0.55 -8.30 -4.00
C LYS A 7 1.32 -7.00 -4.24
N GLU A 8 0.77 -6.09 -5.04
CA GLU A 8 1.36 -4.77 -5.29
C GLU A 8 1.38 -3.92 -4.01
N ALA A 9 0.29 -3.90 -3.24
CA ALA A 9 0.25 -3.22 -1.95
C ALA A 9 1.32 -3.76 -0.99
N ALA A 10 1.40 -5.09 -0.85
CA ALA A 10 2.40 -5.72 0.02
C ALA A 10 3.84 -5.42 -0.44
N TYR A 11 4.10 -5.43 -1.74
CA TYR A 11 5.40 -5.05 -2.30
C TYR A 11 5.79 -3.63 -1.88
N HIS A 12 4.89 -2.67 -2.10
CA HIS A 12 5.16 -1.27 -1.81
C HIS A 12 5.27 -0.97 -0.31
N PHE A 13 4.43 -1.57 0.55
CA PHE A 13 4.58 -1.44 2.00
C PHE A 13 5.93 -1.95 2.49
N ARG A 14 6.41 -3.08 1.96
CA ARG A 14 7.73 -3.59 2.32
C ARG A 14 8.84 -2.63 1.88
N LYS A 15 8.77 -2.07 0.67
CA LYS A 15 9.76 -1.06 0.23
C LYS A 15 9.71 0.18 1.11
N ALA A 16 8.51 0.68 1.45
CA ALA A 16 8.37 1.82 2.36
C ALA A 16 9.04 1.55 3.72
N ALA A 17 8.83 0.35 4.29
CA ALA A 17 9.49 -0.05 5.53
C ALA A 17 11.02 -0.08 5.41
N GLU A 18 11.57 -0.66 4.34
CA GLU A 18 13.02 -0.66 4.06
C GLU A 18 13.61 0.76 4.02
N TYR A 19 12.92 1.70 3.34
CA TYR A 19 13.35 3.09 3.25
C TYR A 19 13.23 3.83 4.60
N HIS A 20 12.22 3.55 5.42
CA HIS A 20 12.13 4.09 6.78
C HIS A 20 13.24 3.56 7.69
N GLU A 21 13.59 2.27 7.60
CA GLU A 21 14.74 1.71 8.32
C GLU A 21 16.06 2.38 7.90
N SER A 22 16.22 2.65 6.60
CA SER A 22 17.37 3.38 6.05
C SER A 22 17.43 4.82 6.59
N ALA A 23 16.31 5.53 6.56
CA ALA A 23 16.19 6.89 7.10
C ALA A 23 16.58 6.93 8.60
N GLN A 24 16.11 5.97 9.40
CA GLN A 24 16.49 5.88 10.82
C GLN A 24 18.00 5.70 11.02
N ARG A 25 18.65 4.85 10.22
CA ARG A 25 20.12 4.67 10.30
C ARG A 25 20.88 5.94 9.92
N LEU A 26 20.40 6.69 8.93
CA LEU A 26 20.99 7.96 8.52
C LEU A 26 20.79 9.05 9.58
N HIS A 27 19.63 9.06 10.23
CA HIS A 27 19.37 9.94 11.37
C HIS A 27 20.39 9.70 12.49
N GLU A 28 20.60 8.43 12.87
CA GLU A 28 21.58 8.03 13.88
C GLU A 28 23.03 8.39 13.49
N ALA A 29 23.33 8.41 12.19
CA ALA A 29 24.63 8.83 11.65
C ALA A 29 24.78 10.36 11.51
N GLY A 30 23.72 11.14 11.75
CA GLY A 30 23.71 12.60 11.56
C GLY A 30 23.63 13.05 10.10
N GLU A 31 23.27 12.16 9.17
CA GLU A 31 23.16 12.45 7.73
C GLU A 31 21.75 12.94 7.35
N HIS A 32 21.33 14.08 7.92
CA HIS A 32 19.95 14.56 7.84
C HIS A 32 19.40 14.82 6.42
N GLU A 33 20.25 15.26 5.49
CA GLU A 33 19.81 15.47 4.10
C GLU A 33 19.41 14.15 3.41
N LYS A 34 20.17 13.09 3.66
CA LYS A 34 19.88 11.76 3.12
C LYS A 34 18.73 11.09 3.87
N GLU A 35 18.67 11.26 5.19
CA GLU A 35 17.51 10.85 6.00
C GLU A 35 16.21 11.38 5.42
N ALA A 36 16.13 12.69 5.17
CA ALA A 36 14.94 13.33 4.62
C ALA A 36 14.59 12.78 3.22
N HIS A 37 15.60 12.50 2.39
CA HIS A 37 15.40 11.88 1.08
C HIS A 37 14.79 10.48 1.21
N GLU A 38 15.37 9.61 2.04
CA GLU A 38 14.89 8.24 2.24
C GLU A 38 13.47 8.23 2.83
N ALA A 39 13.17 9.12 3.77
CA ALA A 39 11.83 9.28 4.32
C ALA A 39 10.80 9.71 3.25
N TYR A 40 11.19 10.60 2.33
CA TYR A 40 10.34 11.01 1.22
C TYR A 40 10.07 9.87 0.22
N VAL A 41 11.09 9.06 -0.08
CA VAL A 41 10.93 7.86 -0.93
C VAL A 41 10.03 6.83 -0.26
N ALA A 42 10.18 6.62 1.05
CA ALA A 42 9.30 5.75 1.83
C ALA A 42 7.83 6.19 1.73
N TYR A 43 7.56 7.50 1.88
CA TYR A 43 6.24 8.08 1.73
C TYR A 43 5.64 7.85 0.33
N GLY A 44 6.46 7.98 -0.72
CA GLY A 44 6.04 7.67 -2.08
C GLY A 44 5.57 6.22 -2.25
N HIS A 45 6.30 5.27 -1.67
CA HIS A 45 5.89 3.87 -1.67
C HIS A 45 4.67 3.60 -0.80
N HIS A 46 4.54 4.24 0.35
CA HIS A 46 3.35 4.14 1.20
C HIS A 46 2.08 4.55 0.44
N ASN A 47 2.10 5.68 -0.27
CA ASN A 47 0.96 6.14 -1.04
C ASN A 47 0.55 5.16 -2.16
N LEU A 48 1.53 4.57 -2.86
CA LEU A 48 1.26 3.54 -3.87
C LEU A 48 0.64 2.29 -3.24
N ALA A 49 1.14 1.90 -2.08
CA ALA A 49 0.59 0.75 -1.35
C ALA A 49 -0.86 1.00 -0.92
N ASP A 50 -1.16 2.18 -0.39
CA ASP A 50 -2.51 2.60 0.01
C ASP A 50 -3.48 2.66 -1.17
N GLN A 51 -3.04 3.15 -2.33
CA GLN A 51 -3.84 3.13 -3.56
C GLN A 51 -4.20 1.71 -3.97
N HIS A 52 -3.24 0.79 -3.92
CA HIS A 52 -3.51 -0.62 -4.23
C HIS A 52 -4.38 -1.31 -3.17
N ALA A 53 -4.17 -1.03 -1.88
CA ALA A 53 -5.01 -1.55 -0.80
C ALA A 53 -6.46 -1.07 -0.95
N THR A 54 -6.65 0.21 -1.30
CA THR A 54 -7.96 0.80 -1.58
C THR A 54 -8.63 0.12 -2.77
N ALA A 55 -7.92 -0.01 -3.90
CA ALA A 55 -8.45 -0.70 -5.07
C ALA A 55 -8.83 -2.16 -4.76
N ALA A 56 -8.02 -2.88 -3.98
CA ALA A 56 -8.32 -4.24 -3.54
C ALA A 56 -9.60 -4.29 -2.69
N ALA A 57 -9.76 -3.35 -1.76
CA ALA A 57 -10.95 -3.23 -0.92
C ALA A 57 -12.21 -2.89 -1.73
N GLU A 58 -12.11 -1.96 -2.69
CA GLU A 58 -13.21 -1.62 -3.60
C GLU A 58 -13.62 -2.81 -4.47
N HIS A 59 -12.65 -3.55 -5.01
CA HIS A 59 -12.93 -4.79 -5.76
C HIS A 59 -13.61 -5.86 -4.90
N HIS A 60 -13.27 -5.94 -3.60
CA HIS A 60 -13.95 -6.83 -2.67
C HIS A 60 -15.39 -6.36 -2.42
N ALA A 61 -15.61 -5.07 -2.17
CA ALA A 61 -16.94 -4.49 -1.95
C ALA A 61 -17.87 -4.67 -3.17
N GLN A 62 -17.38 -4.43 -4.38
CA GLN A 62 -18.16 -4.61 -5.63
C GLN A 62 -18.61 -6.07 -5.84
N LYS A 63 -17.79 -7.05 -5.44
CA LYS A 63 -18.18 -8.47 -5.50
C LYS A 63 -19.24 -8.84 -4.46
N HIS A 64 -19.22 -8.20 -3.29
CA HIS A 64 -20.24 -8.40 -2.25
C HIS A 64 -21.59 -7.77 -2.64
N ASP A 65 -21.59 -6.62 -3.32
CA ASP A 65 -22.82 -5.96 -3.77
C ASP A 65 -23.47 -6.68 -4.97
N ALA A 66 -22.65 -7.26 -5.86
CA ALA A 66 -23.13 -8.06 -7.00
C ALA A 66 -23.63 -9.47 -6.63
N GLY A 67 -23.44 -9.91 -5.37
CA GLY A 67 -23.82 -11.24 -4.88
C GLY A 67 -25.09 -11.27 -4.01
N HIS A 68 -25.69 -10.11 -3.71
CA HIS A 68 -26.87 -10.01 -2.82
C HIS A 68 -28.21 -9.94 -3.58
N THR A 69 -28.32 -10.58 -4.75
CA THR A 69 -29.60 -10.87 -5.38
C THR A 69 -29.98 -12.33 -5.14
N ASP A 70 -30.16 -12.72 -3.88
CA ASP A 70 -30.96 -13.92 -3.58
C ASP A 70 -32.38 -13.66 -4.13
N PRO A 71 -32.87 -14.46 -5.10
CA PRO A 71 -34.24 -14.33 -5.54
C PRO A 71 -35.14 -14.72 -4.37
N LEU A 72 -35.94 -13.77 -3.88
CA LEU A 72 -36.99 -14.02 -2.90
C LEU A 72 -37.84 -15.21 -3.39
N PRO A 73 -37.99 -16.29 -2.60
CA PRO A 73 -38.90 -17.36 -2.95
C PRO A 73 -40.33 -16.81 -2.99
N ARG A 74 -41.05 -17.19 -4.05
CA ARG A 74 -42.44 -16.80 -4.36
C ARG A 74 -43.42 -17.12 -3.23
#